data_AF-A0A831NPC2-F1
#
_entry.id   AF-A0A831NPC2-F1
#
_cell.length_a   1.000
_cell.length_b   1.000
_cell.length_c   1.000
_cell.angle_alpha   90.00
_cell.angle_beta   90.00
_cell.angle_gamma   90.00
#
_symmetry.space_group_name_H-M   'P 1'
#
loop_
_entity.id
_entity.type
_entity.pdbx_description
1 polymer ?
#
loop_
_entity_poly.entity_id
_entity_poly.type
_entity_poly.pdbx_seq_one_letter_code
_entity_poly.pdbx_strand_id
1 'polypeptide(L)'
;MSKGEEILVKAINVALQEVAPGLESVLEAHLKATLNKGFELAYENPKEFKNAVSKLFGEYSARLLEMVIITRLKGSLGEEGEINSLEEVVERIRNIYGE
;
A
#
# COMPACT_ATOMS: atom_id res chain seq x y z
N MET A 1 12.83 -4.61 9.09
CA MET A 1 11.41 -4.49 8.77
C MET A 1 10.65 -4.56 10.08
N SER A 2 9.77 -3.60 10.32
CA SER A 2 8.91 -3.61 11.51
C SER A 2 7.73 -4.58 11.30
N LYS A 3 7.02 -4.96 12.37
CA LYS A 3 5.89 -5.91 12.22
C LYS A 3 4.73 -5.26 11.48
N GLY A 4 4.51 -3.96 11.71
CA GLY A 4 3.54 -3.17 10.98
C GLY A 4 3.84 -3.09 9.48
N GLU A 5 5.11 -2.85 9.15
CA GLU A 5 5.60 -2.76 7.78
C GLU A 5 5.40 -4.09 7.01
N GLU A 6 5.77 -5.22 7.60
CA GLU A 6 5.61 -6.54 6.98
C GLU A 6 4.15 -6.86 6.67
N ILE A 7 3.23 -6.51 7.57
CA ILE A 7 1.80 -6.75 7.39
C ILE A 7 1.25 -5.88 6.26
N LEU A 8 1.64 -4.61 6.22
CA LEU A 8 1.21 -3.70 5.16
C LEU A 8 1.71 -4.19 3.80
N VAL A 9 3.00 -4.49 3.68
CA VAL A 9 3.60 -4.96 2.43
C VAL A 9 2.94 -6.26 1.96
N LYS A 10 2.72 -7.22 2.86
CA LYS A 10 2.04 -8.47 2.52
C LYS A 10 0.61 -8.23 2.04
N ALA A 11 -0.13 -7.34 2.67
CA ALA A 11 -1.49 -7.01 2.24
C ALA A 11 -1.52 -6.32 0.88
N ILE A 12 -0.57 -5.43 0.60
CA ILE A 12 -0.41 -4.78 -0.70
C ILE A 12 -0.13 -5.83 -1.78
N ASN A 13 0.83 -6.73 -1.56
CA ASN A 13 1.17 -7.75 -2.55
C ASN A 13 -0.02 -8.67 -2.86
N VAL A 14 -0.75 -9.10 -1.83
CA VAL A 14 -1.97 -9.90 -2.01
C VAL A 14 -3.03 -9.12 -2.80
N ALA A 15 -3.26 -7.84 -2.47
CA ALA A 15 -4.20 -6.99 -3.20
C ALA A 15 -3.79 -6.83 -4.68
N LEU A 16 -2.51 -6.63 -4.97
CA LEU A 16 -2.00 -6.50 -6.34
C LEU A 16 -2.17 -7.80 -7.13
N GLN A 17 -1.92 -8.95 -6.51
CA GLN A 17 -2.12 -10.27 -7.12
C GLN A 17 -3.59 -10.55 -7.43
N GLU A 18 -4.52 -10.10 -6.58
CA GLU A 18 -5.97 -10.21 -6.81
C GLU A 18 -6.45 -9.31 -7.98
N VAL A 19 -5.84 -8.13 -8.15
CA VAL A 19 -6.19 -7.20 -9.24
C VAL A 19 -5.75 -7.76 -10.59
N ALA A 20 -4.48 -8.14 -10.73
CA ALA A 20 -3.97 -8.77 -11.94
C ALA A 20 -2.67 -9.54 -11.68
N PRO A 21 -2.50 -10.75 -12.25
CA PRO A 21 -1.23 -11.45 -12.24
C PRO A 21 -0.12 -10.58 -12.83
N GLY A 22 0.96 -10.38 -12.07
CA GLY A 22 2.14 -9.61 -12.50
C GLY A 22 2.10 -8.11 -12.18
N LEU A 23 0.99 -7.58 -11.66
CA LEU A 23 0.90 -6.17 -11.27
C LEU A 23 1.90 -5.81 -10.15
N GLU A 24 2.11 -6.74 -9.22
CA GLU A 24 3.15 -6.65 -8.18
C GLU A 24 4.52 -6.40 -8.80
N SER A 25 4.96 -7.24 -9.75
CA SER A 25 6.27 -7.12 -10.40
C SER A 25 6.41 -5.82 -11.21
N VAL A 26 5.33 -5.37 -11.87
CA VAL A 26 5.33 -4.11 -12.63
C VAL A 26 5.52 -2.92 -11.69
N LEU A 27 4.76 -2.88 -10.59
CA LEU A 27 4.86 -1.77 -9.63
C LEU A 27 6.20 -1.80 -8.88
N GLU A 28 6.69 -2.98 -8.48
CA GLU A 28 8.00 -3.12 -7.85
C GLU A 28 9.13 -2.65 -8.77
N ALA A 29 9.11 -3.03 -10.05
CA ALA A 29 10.08 -2.59 -11.04
C ALA A 29 10.06 -1.05 -11.19
N HIS A 30 8.86 -0.45 -11.20
CA HIS A 30 8.73 1.01 -11.27
C HIS A 30 9.30 1.71 -10.04
N LEU A 31 8.97 1.26 -8.83
CA LEU A 31 9.48 1.82 -7.58
C LEU A 31 11.00 1.71 -7.51
N LYS A 32 11.55 0.55 -7.91
CA LYS A 32 12.99 0.31 -7.94
C LYS A 32 13.70 1.21 -8.95
N ALA A 33 13.13 1.38 -10.15
CA ALA A 33 13.72 2.21 -11.19
C ALA A 33 13.66 3.72 -10.89
N THR A 34 12.61 4.19 -10.22
CA THR A 34 12.37 5.62 -10.02
C THR A 34 12.82 6.15 -8.66
N LEU A 35 12.77 5.32 -7.63
CA LEU A 35 13.04 5.71 -6.24
C LEU A 35 14.10 4.82 -5.56
N ASN A 36 14.56 3.75 -6.22
CA ASN A 36 15.44 2.74 -5.63
C ASN A 36 14.87 2.15 -4.32
N LYS A 37 13.54 1.96 -4.30
CA LYS A 37 12.76 1.46 -3.17
C LYS A 37 11.84 0.33 -3.62
N GLY A 38 11.41 -0.52 -2.70
CA GLY A 38 10.35 -1.50 -2.88
C GLY A 38 9.03 -1.08 -2.23
N PHE A 39 8.19 -2.06 -1.92
CA PHE A 39 6.88 -1.84 -1.29
C PHE A 39 6.93 -1.29 0.14
N GLU A 40 8.09 -1.41 0.81
CA GLU A 40 8.35 -0.76 2.11
C GLU A 40 8.06 0.75 2.08
N LEU A 41 8.18 1.39 0.90
CA LEU A 41 7.84 2.80 0.71
C LEU A 41 6.40 3.13 1.13
N ALA A 42 5.46 2.19 0.96
CA ALA A 42 4.08 2.39 1.36
C ALA A 42 3.95 2.61 2.88
N TYR A 43 4.84 2.01 3.68
CA TYR A 43 4.89 2.19 5.13
C TYR A 43 5.75 3.39 5.56
N GLU A 44 6.92 3.55 4.92
CA GLU A 44 7.86 4.63 5.22
C GLU A 44 7.27 6.00 4.88
N ASN A 45 6.72 6.12 3.66
CA ASN A 45 6.19 7.35 3.09
C ASN A 45 4.97 7.08 2.17
N PRO A 46 3.78 6.86 2.75
CA PRO A 46 2.56 6.52 1.99
C PRO A 46 2.19 7.54 0.90
N LYS A 47 2.50 8.83 1.12
CA LYS A 47 2.27 9.89 0.12
C LYS A 47 3.14 9.69 -1.12
N GLU A 48 4.42 9.38 -0.92
CA GLU A 48 5.37 9.17 -2.01
C GLU A 48 5.05 7.89 -2.77
N PHE A 49 4.65 6.83 -2.06
CA PHE A 49 4.14 5.61 -2.69
C PHE A 49 2.93 5.92 -3.60
N LYS A 50 1.91 6.63 -3.10
CA LYS A 50 0.75 7.05 -3.89
C LYS A 50 1.16 7.86 -5.12
N ASN A 51 2.10 8.79 -4.96
CA ASN A 51 2.61 9.59 -6.07
C ASN A 51 3.32 8.73 -7.13
N ALA A 52 4.10 7.72 -6.72
CA ALA A 52 4.75 6.79 -7.64
C ALA A 52 3.70 5.96 -8.41
N VAL A 53 2.70 5.42 -7.72
CA VAL A 53 1.58 4.70 -8.34
C VAL A 53 0.84 5.61 -9.34
N SER A 54 0.55 6.85 -8.98
CA SER A 54 -0.08 7.84 -9.86
C SER A 54 0.76 8.14 -11.10
N LYS A 55 2.09 8.20 -10.97
CA LYS A 55 2.99 8.39 -12.13
C LYS A 55 2.98 7.18 -13.08
N LEU A 56 2.76 5.98 -12.55
CA LEU A 56 2.75 4.75 -13.34
C LEU A 56 1.40 4.51 -14.04
N PHE A 57 0.29 4.67 -13.32
CA PHE A 57 -1.04 4.27 -13.79
C PHE A 57 -2.04 5.43 -14.01
N GLY A 58 -1.63 6.66 -13.66
CA GLY A 58 -2.51 7.84 -13.60
C GLY A 58 -3.24 7.98 -12.26
N GLU A 59 -3.68 9.20 -11.94
CA GLU A 59 -4.29 9.55 -10.64
C GLU A 59 -5.55 8.73 -10.34
N TYR A 60 -6.43 8.54 -11.33
CA TYR A 60 -7.66 7.77 -11.16
C TYR A 60 -7.38 6.31 -10.80
N SER A 61 -6.48 5.66 -11.53
CA SER A 61 -6.09 4.27 -11.27
C SER A 61 -5.39 4.11 -9.93
N ALA A 62 -4.55 5.08 -9.55
CA ALA A 62 -3.90 5.09 -8.24
C ALA A 62 -4.91 5.19 -7.10
N ARG A 63 -5.94 6.03 -7.26
CA ARG A 63 -7.02 6.13 -6.26
C ARG A 63 -7.83 4.83 -6.15
N LEU A 64 -8.11 4.15 -7.27
CA LEU A 64 -8.78 2.85 -7.24
C LEU A 64 -7.92 1.80 -6.54
N LEU A 65 -6.62 1.75 -6.83
CA LEU A 65 -5.71 0.82 -6.17
C LEU A 65 -5.63 1.09 -4.66
N GLU A 66 -5.55 2.35 -4.26
CA GLU A 66 -5.59 2.76 -2.84
C GLU A 66 -6.85 2.25 -2.15
N MET A 67 -8.03 2.39 -2.77
CA MET A 67 -9.29 1.89 -2.22
C MET A 67 -9.32 0.36 -2.08
N VAL A 68 -8.74 -0.37 -3.03
CA VAL A 68 -8.63 -1.84 -2.97
C VAL A 68 -7.73 -2.26 -1.79
N ILE A 69 -6.56 -1.62 -1.65
CA ILE A 69 -5.62 -1.87 -0.54
C ILE A 69 -6.31 -1.61 0.81
N ILE A 70 -6.99 -0.45 0.94
CA ILE A 70 -7.72 -0.09 2.16
C ILE A 70 -8.80 -1.13 2.49
N THR A 71 -9.61 -1.52 1.50
CA THR A 71 -10.69 -2.50 1.69
C THR A 71 -10.14 -3.83 2.20
N ARG A 72 -9.01 -4.27 1.66
CA ARG A 72 -8.36 -5.52 2.09
C ARG A 72 -7.81 -5.44 3.51
N LEU A 73 -7.22 -4.30 3.86
CA LEU A 73 -6.65 -4.08 5.18
C LEU A 73 -7.73 -3.94 6.26
N LYS A 74 -8.88 -3.32 5.97
CA LYS A 74 -10.04 -3.32 6.89
C LYS A 74 -10.44 -4.74 7.30
N GLY A 75 -10.54 -5.65 6.32
CA GLY A 75 -10.85 -7.06 6.59
C GLY A 75 -9.79 -7.78 7.44
N SER A 76 -8.53 -7.36 7.36
CA SER A 76 -7.41 -7.98 8.09
C SER A 76 -7.20 -7.40 9.49
N LEU A 77 -7.51 -6.12 9.68
CA LEU A 77 -7.35 -5.40 10.95
C LEU A 77 -8.59 -5.51 11.87
N GLY A 78 -9.71 -6.03 11.36
CA GLY A 78 -10.93 -6.24 12.14
C GLY A 78 -11.61 -4.95 12.58
N GLU A 79 -11.40 -3.84 11.86
CA GLU A 79 -11.89 -2.52 12.24
C GLU A 79 -13.24 -2.18 11.59
N GLU A 80 -14.14 -1.57 12.38
CA GLU A 80 -15.43 -1.01 11.94
C GLU A 80 -15.34 0.48 11.51
N GLY A 81 -14.13 1.04 11.45
CA GLY A 81 -13.91 2.47 11.17
C GLY A 81 -13.81 2.84 9.68
N GLU A 82 -14.22 4.08 9.34
CA GLU A 82 -13.95 4.66 8.02
C GLU A 82 -12.47 5.06 7.89
N ILE A 83 -11.69 4.17 7.27
CA ILE A 83 -10.36 4.51 6.72
C ILE A 83 -10.52 4.97 5.28
N ASN A 84 -9.97 6.14 4.94
CA ASN A 84 -10.17 6.84 3.67
C ASN A 84 -8.89 7.09 2.86
N SER A 85 -7.73 6.83 3.46
CA SER A 85 -6.42 7.05 2.86
C SER A 85 -5.39 6.01 3.30
N LEU A 86 -4.37 5.78 2.47
CA LEU A 86 -3.24 4.91 2.82
C LEU A 86 -2.45 5.47 4.02
N GLU A 87 -2.39 6.78 4.16
CA GLU A 87 -1.77 7.47 5.28
C GLU A 87 -2.44 7.08 6.61
N GLU A 88 -3.78 7.10 6.65
CA GLU A 88 -4.55 6.66 7.82
C GLU A 88 -4.32 5.16 8.11
N VAL A 89 -4.24 4.31 7.08
CA VAL A 89 -3.91 2.89 7.25
C VAL A 89 -2.57 2.72 7.95
N VAL A 90 -1.53 3.43 7.49
CA VAL A 90 -0.18 3.35 8.06
C VAL A 90 -0.18 3.82 9.51
N GLU A 91 -0.85 4.94 9.81
CA GLU A 91 -0.98 5.47 11.17
C GLU A 91 -1.69 4.48 12.11
N ARG A 92 -2.71 3.78 11.63
CA ARG A 92 -3.42 2.74 12.39
C ARG A 92 -2.52 1.54 12.68
N ILE A 93 -1.81 1.05 11.67
CA ILE A 93 -0.88 -0.06 11.81
C ILE A 93 0.21 0.28 12.84
N ARG A 94 0.76 1.49 12.77
CA ARG A 94 1.71 2.02 13.77
C ARG A 94 1.15 2.00 15.19
N ASN A 95 -0.07 2.50 15.37
CA ASN A 95 -0.75 2.49 16.67
C ASN A 95 -1.01 1.07 17.22
N ILE A 96 -1.34 0.11 16.36
CA ILE A 96 -1.59 -1.29 16.77
C ILE A 96 -0.29 -1.98 17.24
N TYR A 97 0.82 -1.71 16.55
CA TYR A 97 2.10 -2.37 16.81
C TYR A 97 3.04 -1.58 17.74
N GLY A 98 2.67 -0.35 18.12
CA GLY A 98 3.48 0.51 18.98
C GLY A 98 4.72 1.07 18.28
N GLU A 99 4.59 1.37 16.98
CA GLU A 99 5.67 1.80 16.08
C GLU A 99 5.54 3.27 15.65
#